data_AF-A0A9Q9DSY4-F1
#
_entry.id   AF-A0A9Q9DSY4-F1
#
_cell.length_a   1.000
_cell.length_b   1.000
_cell.length_c   1.000
_cell.angle_alpha   90.00
_cell.angle_beta   90.00
_cell.angle_gamma   90.00
#
_symmetry.space_group_name_H-M   'P 1'
#
loop_
_entity.id
_entity.type
_entity.pdbx_description
1 polymer ?
#
loop_
_entity_poly.entity_id
_entity_poly.type
_entity_poly.pdbx_seq_one_letter_code
_entity_poly.pdbx_strand_id
1 'polypeptide(L)'
;MGTHTFTTRFPTSISDDISTYQHLLSINSPYTIPFHQQILARLQNEPVTELDVQALWAIESPEWIDALLANIVKFDVLSSQPKGGYVHLFIETEMMRYEHGAAKWLVDVYERHKRVVREEKKEKRKARFRKAVGSFVAKRIERLMEGAW
;
A
#
# COMPACT_ATOMS: atom_id res chain seq x y z
N MET A 1 38.49 -8.31 19.05
CA MET A 1 37.29 -9.13 18.78
C MET A 1 36.24 -8.77 19.82
N GLY A 2 35.12 -8.20 19.38
CA GLY A 2 33.96 -7.91 20.24
C GLY A 2 32.73 -7.99 19.35
N THR A 3 32.08 -9.14 19.39
CA THR A 3 30.88 -9.46 18.63
C THR A 3 29.62 -9.06 19.39
N HIS A 4 28.57 -8.82 18.59
CA HIS A 4 27.16 -8.73 18.95
C HIS A 4 26.65 -7.43 19.58
N THR A 5 26.06 -6.60 18.73
CA THR A 5 24.72 -6.08 19.01
C THR A 5 23.78 -6.61 17.93
N PHE A 6 23.14 -7.74 18.25
CA PHE A 6 21.88 -8.11 17.61
C PHE A 6 20.89 -7.02 18.00
N THR A 7 20.83 -5.96 17.18
CA THR A 7 19.78 -4.96 17.33
C THR A 7 18.52 -5.64 16.83
N THR A 8 17.77 -6.23 17.75
CA THR A 8 16.38 -6.58 17.52
C THR A 8 15.67 -5.26 17.26
N ARG A 9 15.70 -4.79 16.01
CA ARG A 9 14.95 -3.60 15.61
C ARG A 9 13.49 -3.99 15.81
N PHE A 10 12.85 -3.37 16.80
CA PHE A 10 11.39 -3.25 16.78
C PHE A 10 11.01 -2.80 15.37
N PRO A 11 9.94 -3.33 14.76
CA PRO A 11 9.49 -2.80 13.48
C PRO A 11 9.26 -1.29 13.68
N THR A 12 10.12 -0.45 13.09
CA THR A 12 9.94 0.99 13.12
C THR A 12 8.70 1.30 12.32
N SER A 13 7.83 2.18 12.80
CA SER A 13 6.66 2.57 12.02
C SER A 13 7.10 3.31 10.75
N ILE A 14 6.25 3.42 9.74
CA ILE A 14 6.57 4.23 8.56
C ILE A 14 6.74 5.70 8.99
N SER A 15 5.95 6.17 9.96
CA SER A 15 6.08 7.51 10.54
C SER A 15 7.44 7.79 11.20
N ASP A 16 8.04 6.80 11.88
CA ASP A 16 9.39 6.91 12.45
C ASP A 16 10.46 7.02 11.35
N ASP A 17 10.28 6.24 10.29
CA ASP A 17 11.16 6.30 9.13
C ASP A 17 11.03 7.67 8.45
N ILE A 18 9.81 8.22 8.29
CA ILE A 18 9.62 9.57 7.73
C ILE A 18 10.32 10.64 8.57
N SER A 19 10.25 10.56 9.89
CA SER A 19 10.97 11.46 10.80
C SER A 19 12.49 11.36 10.60
N THR A 20 13.00 10.14 10.44
CA THR A 20 14.42 9.88 10.14
C THR A 20 14.80 10.43 8.76
N TYR A 21 13.95 10.25 7.75
CA TYR A 21 14.14 10.77 6.41
C TYR A 21 14.26 12.29 6.39
N GLN A 22 13.35 13.00 7.08
CA GLN A 22 13.41 14.45 7.20
C GLN A 22 14.69 14.93 7.89
N HIS A 23 15.12 14.22 8.94
CA HIS A 23 16.41 14.50 9.58
C HIS A 23 17.58 14.33 8.61
N LEU A 24 17.65 13.21 7.88
CA LEU A 24 18.68 12.94 6.89
C LEU A 24 18.71 13.99 5.77
N LEU A 25 17.52 14.44 5.34
CA LEU A 25 17.37 15.49 4.33
C LEU A 25 17.94 16.82 4.85
N SER A 26 17.64 17.20 6.10
CA SER A 26 18.11 18.47 6.68
C SER A 26 19.63 18.58 6.81
N ILE A 27 20.32 17.44 6.96
CA ILE A 27 21.78 17.39 7.03
C ILE A 27 22.43 17.06 5.68
N ASN A 28 21.67 17.05 4.58
CA ASN A 28 22.12 16.65 3.24
C ASN A 28 22.86 15.30 3.22
N SER A 29 22.37 14.34 3.99
CA SER A 29 23.02 13.05 4.11
C SER A 29 22.98 12.28 2.79
N PRO A 30 24.08 11.59 2.39
CA PRO A 30 24.07 10.72 1.22
C PRO A 30 23.10 9.52 1.39
N TYR A 31 22.70 9.22 2.63
CA TYR A 31 21.74 8.15 2.91
C TYR A 31 20.29 8.53 2.63
N THR A 32 20.00 9.79 2.27
CA THR A 32 18.62 10.25 2.04
C THR A 32 17.94 9.51 0.87
N ILE A 33 18.66 9.30 -0.24
CA ILE A 33 18.13 8.59 -1.42
C ILE A 33 17.82 7.12 -1.14
N PRO A 34 18.75 6.30 -0.61
CA PRO A 34 18.43 4.91 -0.31
C PRO A 34 17.33 4.78 0.75
N PHE A 35 17.27 5.71 1.71
CA PHE A 35 16.22 5.72 2.73
C PHE A 35 14.85 6.06 2.14
N HIS A 36 14.77 7.02 1.20
CA HIS A 36 13.56 7.30 0.44
C HIS A 36 13.03 6.04 -0.27
N GLN A 37 13.89 5.34 -1.00
CA GLN A 37 13.52 4.11 -1.72
C GLN A 37 13.03 3.01 -0.78
N GLN A 38 13.65 2.89 0.41
CA GLN A 38 13.23 1.94 1.42
C GLN A 38 11.79 2.23 1.90
N ILE A 39 11.45 3.49 2.19
CA ILE A 39 10.11 3.84 2.66
C ILE A 39 9.08 3.60 1.56
N LEU A 40 9.37 3.98 0.30
CA LEU A 40 8.48 3.69 -0.83
C LEU A 40 8.23 2.18 -0.99
N ALA A 41 9.27 1.34 -0.80
CA ALA A 41 9.11 -0.11 -0.81
C ALA A 41 8.22 -0.61 0.33
N ARG A 42 8.32 -0.02 1.53
CA ARG A 42 7.42 -0.35 2.64
C ARG A 42 5.98 0.05 2.35
N LEU A 43 5.76 1.24 1.79
CA LEU A 43 4.43 1.69 1.33
C LEU A 43 3.82 0.79 0.27
N GLN A 44 4.61 0.00 -0.46
CA GLN A 44 4.05 -0.98 -1.38
C GLN A 44 3.63 -2.28 -0.68
N ASN A 45 4.16 -2.60 0.50
CA ASN A 45 4.06 -3.94 1.09
C ASN A 45 3.35 -3.99 2.45
N GLU A 46 3.21 -2.86 3.14
CA GLU A 46 2.63 -2.78 4.49
C GLU A 46 1.45 -1.80 4.50
N PRO A 47 0.33 -2.10 5.17
CA PRO A 47 -0.79 -1.15 5.27
C PRO A 47 -0.41 0.05 6.13
N VAL A 48 -0.73 1.26 5.68
CA VAL A 48 -0.49 2.48 6.47
C VAL A 48 -1.44 2.59 7.66
N THR A 49 -0.92 3.12 8.75
CA THR A 49 -1.69 3.58 9.92
C THR A 49 -2.09 5.04 9.76
N GLU A 50 -2.92 5.54 10.68
CA GLU A 50 -3.30 6.95 10.74
C GLU A 50 -2.09 7.89 10.92
N LEU A 51 -1.14 7.52 11.79
CA LEU A 51 0.07 8.30 12.02
C LEU A 51 0.95 8.35 10.76
N ASP A 52 1.03 7.23 10.03
CA ASP A 52 1.79 7.20 8.78
C ASP A 52 1.17 8.13 7.74
N VAL A 53 -0.17 8.16 7.62
CA VAL A 53 -0.90 9.06 6.72
C VAL A 53 -0.55 10.51 7.02
N GLN A 54 -0.62 10.92 8.29
CA GLN A 54 -0.32 12.31 8.70
C GLN A 54 1.14 12.68 8.41
N ALA A 55 2.09 11.80 8.76
CA ALA A 55 3.51 12.02 8.54
C ALA A 55 3.86 12.15 7.05
N LEU A 56 3.28 11.29 6.20
CA LEU A 56 3.48 11.31 4.75
C LEU A 56 2.84 12.55 4.11
N TRP A 57 1.64 12.91 4.56
CA TRP A 57 0.92 14.07 4.02
C TRP A 57 1.68 15.38 4.28
N ALA A 58 2.31 15.51 5.45
CA ALA A 58 3.09 16.67 5.84
C ALA A 58 4.33 16.93 4.96
N ILE A 59 4.76 15.96 4.13
CA ILE A 59 5.84 16.18 3.15
C ILE A 59 5.35 17.04 1.97
N GLU A 60 4.03 17.08 1.71
CA GLU A 60 3.40 17.84 0.63
C GLU A 60 4.00 17.59 -0.76
N SER A 61 4.59 16.41 -0.98
CA SER A 61 5.19 16.04 -2.25
C SER A 61 4.26 15.12 -3.07
N PRO A 62 4.02 15.41 -4.35
CA PRO A 62 3.13 14.61 -5.20
C PRO A 62 3.48 13.12 -5.27
N GLU A 63 4.78 12.78 -5.24
CA GLU A 63 5.26 11.39 -5.27
C GLU A 63 4.82 10.61 -4.01
N TRP A 64 5.00 11.22 -2.85
CA TRP A 64 4.62 10.63 -1.57
C TRP A 64 3.12 10.49 -1.42
N ILE A 65 2.37 11.49 -1.88
CA ILE A 65 0.90 11.44 -1.91
C ILE A 65 0.40 10.35 -2.88
N ASP A 66 1.00 10.21 -4.06
CA ASP A 66 0.64 9.15 -5.00
C ASP A 66 0.89 7.75 -4.40
N ALA A 67 2.05 7.55 -3.75
CA ALA A 67 2.40 6.31 -3.06
C ALA A 67 1.44 6.00 -1.89
N LEU A 68 1.07 7.03 -1.11
CA LEU A 68 0.12 6.92 -0.01
C LEU A 68 -1.27 6.52 -0.51
N LEU A 69 -1.79 7.18 -1.54
CA LEU A 69 -3.10 6.87 -2.12
C LEU A 69 -3.13 5.46 -2.72
N ALA A 70 -2.03 5.03 -3.37
CA ALA A 70 -1.87 3.67 -3.86
C ALA A 70 -1.98 2.65 -2.71
N ASN A 71 -1.32 2.92 -1.57
CA ASN A 71 -1.38 2.07 -0.38
C ASN A 71 -2.80 1.95 0.18
N ILE A 72 -3.46 3.09 0.40
CA ILE A 72 -4.83 3.17 0.95
C ILE A 72 -5.78 2.32 0.11
N VAL A 73 -5.68 2.41 -1.22
CA VAL A 73 -6.52 1.62 -2.14
C VAL A 73 -6.14 0.14 -2.12
N LYS A 74 -4.84 -0.19 -2.15
CA LYS A 74 -4.35 -1.57 -2.21
C LYS A 74 -4.77 -2.38 -1.00
N PHE A 75 -4.63 -1.80 0.19
CA PHE A 75 -4.92 -2.46 1.47
C PHE A 75 -6.34 -2.19 1.98
N ASP A 76 -7.15 -1.44 1.24
CA ASP A 76 -8.53 -1.10 1.61
C ASP A 76 -8.61 -0.44 3.00
N VAL A 77 -7.65 0.47 3.27
CA VAL A 77 -7.40 1.07 4.60
C VAL A 77 -8.64 1.81 5.13
N LEU A 78 -9.40 2.46 4.25
CA LEU A 78 -10.62 3.17 4.66
C LEU A 78 -11.72 2.23 5.13
N SER A 79 -11.83 1.04 4.53
CA SER A 79 -12.87 0.06 4.86
C SER A 79 -12.50 -0.79 6.08
N SER A 80 -11.21 -0.86 6.44
CA SER A 80 -10.73 -1.63 7.60
C SER A 80 -10.81 -0.85 8.92
N GLN A 81 -11.11 0.45 8.88
CA GLN A 81 -11.24 1.29 10.07
C GLN A 81 -12.68 1.31 10.63
N PRO A 82 -12.86 1.17 11.95
CA PRO A 82 -14.19 1.24 12.55
C PRO A 82 -14.82 2.64 12.42
N LYS A 83 -16.13 2.68 12.10
CA LYS A 83 -17.04 3.86 12.13
C LYS A 83 -16.48 5.15 11.50
N GLY A 84 -16.18 5.11 10.20
CA GLY A 84 -15.91 6.33 9.43
C GLY A 84 -14.48 6.84 9.47
N GLY A 85 -13.56 6.06 10.06
CA GLY A 85 -12.10 6.10 9.89
C GLY A 85 -11.41 7.47 9.92
N TYR A 86 -10.57 7.73 10.92
CA TYR A 86 -9.85 9.00 11.06
C TYR A 86 -9.06 9.40 9.80
N VAL A 87 -8.56 8.42 9.05
CA VAL A 87 -7.88 8.64 7.76
C VAL A 87 -8.82 9.26 6.72
N HIS A 88 -10.07 8.83 6.66
CA HIS A 88 -11.06 9.41 5.75
C HIS A 88 -11.33 10.88 6.09
N LEU A 89 -11.60 11.18 7.37
CA LEU A 89 -11.86 12.55 7.84
C LEU A 89 -10.64 13.45 7.64
N PHE A 90 -9.43 12.95 7.89
CA PHE A 90 -8.20 13.68 7.68
C PHE A 90 -8.02 14.08 6.21
N ILE A 91 -8.16 13.13 5.29
CA ILE A 91 -8.03 13.39 3.84
C ILE A 91 -9.09 14.40 3.38
N GLU A 92 -10.33 14.23 3.83
CA GLU A 92 -11.42 15.16 3.50
C GLU A 92 -11.10 16.58 3.98
N THR A 93 -10.61 16.71 5.22
CA THR A 93 -10.22 18.00 5.80
C THR A 93 -9.06 18.65 5.05
N GLU A 94 -8.01 17.89 4.73
CA GLU A 94 -6.87 18.39 3.97
C GLU A 94 -7.27 18.78 2.54
N MET A 95 -8.20 18.05 1.91
CA MET A 95 -8.77 18.42 0.62
C MET A 95 -9.50 19.76 0.63
N MET A 96 -10.15 20.15 1.74
CA MET A 96 -10.80 21.46 1.86
C MET A 96 -9.80 22.63 1.90
N ARG A 97 -8.53 22.36 2.27
CA ARG A 97 -7.47 23.38 2.32
C ARG A 97 -6.85 23.65 0.96
N TYR A 98 -6.98 22.73 0.01
CA TYR A 98 -6.41 22.87 -1.32
C TYR A 98 -7.24 23.78 -2.23
N GLU A 99 -6.57 24.45 -3.16
CA GLU A 99 -7.24 25.04 -4.32
C GLU A 99 -7.92 23.93 -5.15
N HIS A 100 -9.02 24.28 -5.83
CA HIS A 100 -9.86 23.34 -6.58
C HIS A 100 -9.06 22.43 -7.54
N GLY A 101 -7.95 22.91 -8.11
CA GLY A 101 -7.08 22.13 -9.00
C GLY A 101 -6.34 20.98 -8.29
N ALA A 102 -5.81 21.23 -7.09
CA ALA A 102 -5.08 20.21 -6.32
C ALA A 102 -6.03 19.16 -5.72
N ALA A 103 -7.22 19.58 -5.26
CA ALA A 103 -8.26 18.65 -4.82
C ALA A 103 -8.71 17.71 -5.96
N LYS A 104 -8.89 18.24 -7.18
CA LYS A 104 -9.23 17.42 -8.36
C LYS A 104 -8.14 16.40 -8.67
N TRP A 105 -6.88 16.81 -8.63
CA TRP A 105 -5.75 15.92 -8.87
C TRP A 105 -5.72 14.73 -7.88
N LEU A 106 -5.97 14.98 -6.58
CA LEU A 106 -6.05 13.93 -5.56
C LEU A 106 -7.14 12.89 -5.89
N VAL A 107 -8.33 13.35 -6.28
CA VAL A 107 -9.44 12.48 -6.68
C VAL A 107 -9.07 11.65 -7.91
N ASP A 108 -8.46 12.27 -8.92
CA ASP A 108 -8.05 11.60 -10.16
C ASP A 108 -7.01 10.49 -9.88
N VAL A 109 -6.03 10.76 -9.02
CA VAL A 109 -5.02 9.78 -8.58
C VAL A 109 -5.67 8.62 -7.83
N TYR A 110 -6.55 8.91 -6.89
CA TYR A 110 -7.25 7.90 -6.11
C TYR A 110 -8.12 6.98 -6.98
N GLU A 111 -8.90 7.54 -7.91
CA GLU A 111 -9.75 6.77 -8.83
C GLU A 111 -8.94 5.99 -9.87
N ARG A 112 -7.77 6.49 -10.28
CA ARG A 112 -6.81 5.72 -11.10
C ARG A 112 -6.38 4.44 -10.37
N HIS A 113 -5.94 4.54 -9.11
CA HIS A 113 -5.52 3.37 -8.33
C HIS A 113 -6.66 2.38 -8.09
N LYS A 114 -7.89 2.88 -7.83
CA LYS A 114 -9.07 2.01 -7.69
C LYS A 114 -9.35 1.20 -8.94
N ARG A 115 -9.20 1.81 -10.13
CA ARG A 115 -9.37 1.11 -11.41
C ARG A 115 -8.35 -0.01 -11.56
N VAL A 116 -7.06 0.28 -11.34
CA VAL A 116 -5.97 -0.70 -11.43
C VAL A 116 -6.22 -1.88 -10.48
N VAL A 117 -6.49 -1.61 -9.19
CA VAL A 117 -6.72 -2.67 -8.20
C VAL A 117 -7.97 -3.51 -8.52
N ARG A 118 -9.03 -2.88 -9.05
CA ARG A 118 -10.24 -3.62 -9.49
C ARG A 118 -9.94 -4.56 -10.65
N GLU A 119 -9.15 -4.12 -11.62
CA GLU A 119 -8.74 -4.94 -12.77
C GLU A 119 -7.87 -6.12 -12.33
N GLU A 120 -6.89 -5.89 -11.46
CA GLU A 120 -6.07 -6.97 -10.89
C GLU A 120 -6.92 -7.99 -10.13
N LYS A 121 -7.89 -7.53 -9.31
CA LYS A 121 -8.80 -8.41 -8.58
C LYS A 121 -9.66 -9.24 -9.56
N LYS A 122 -10.11 -8.66 -10.67
CA LYS A 122 -10.86 -9.39 -11.72
C LYS A 122 -9.99 -10.45 -12.38
N GLU A 123 -8.76 -10.13 -12.77
CA GLU A 123 -7.85 -11.09 -13.40
C GLU A 123 -7.44 -12.23 -12.46
N LYS A 124 -7.15 -11.92 -11.19
CA LYS A 124 -6.90 -12.94 -10.16
C LYS A 124 -8.10 -13.89 -9.98
N ARG A 125 -9.34 -13.36 -9.99
CA ARG A 125 -10.57 -14.18 -9.93
C ARG A 125 -10.72 -15.08 -11.16
N LYS A 126 -10.52 -14.55 -12.37
CA LYS A 126 -10.56 -15.35 -13.62
C LYS A 126 -9.50 -16.46 -13.61
N ALA A 127 -8.28 -16.16 -13.17
CA ALA A 127 -7.20 -17.14 -13.07
C ALA A 127 -7.53 -18.27 -12.08
N ARG A 128 -8.07 -17.94 -10.90
CA ARG A 128 -8.52 -18.92 -9.91
C ARG A 128 -9.66 -19.79 -10.46
N PHE A 129 -10.61 -19.19 -11.15
CA PHE A 129 -11.71 -19.92 -11.78
C PHE A 129 -11.19 -20.93 -12.83
N ARG A 130 -10.31 -20.49 -13.74
CA ARG A 130 -9.69 -21.39 -14.73
C ARG A 130 -8.95 -22.57 -14.07
N LYS A 131 -8.19 -22.31 -13.00
CA LYS A 131 -7.50 -23.35 -12.24
C LYS A 131 -8.47 -24.34 -11.59
N ALA A 132 -9.56 -23.85 -11.00
CA ALA A 132 -10.58 -24.68 -10.38
C ALA A 132 -11.31 -25.57 -11.40
N VAL A 133 -11.69 -25.00 -12.55
CA VAL A 133 -12.31 -25.75 -13.65
C VAL A 133 -11.37 -26.82 -14.19
N GLY A 134 -10.09 -26.48 -14.44
CA GLY A 134 -9.09 -27.45 -14.89
C GLY A 134 -8.92 -28.62 -13.90
N SER A 135 -8.86 -28.33 -12.60
CA SER A 135 -8.81 -29.35 -11.56
C SER A 135 -10.07 -30.23 -11.50
N PHE A 136 -11.25 -29.63 -11.66
CA PHE A 136 -12.51 -30.37 -11.69
C PHE A 136 -12.59 -31.33 -12.88
N VAL A 137 -12.18 -30.87 -14.07
CA VAL A 137 -12.14 -31.70 -15.29
C VAL A 137 -11.15 -32.84 -15.13
N ALA A 138 -9.94 -32.58 -14.64
CA ALA A 138 -8.94 -33.63 -14.38
C ALA A 138 -9.49 -34.72 -13.44
N LYS A 139 -10.09 -34.32 -12.31
CA LYS A 139 -10.70 -35.25 -11.34
C LYS A 139 -11.92 -35.98 -11.87
N ARG A 140 -12.60 -35.47 -12.91
CA ARG A 140 -13.69 -36.17 -13.59
C ARG A 140 -13.13 -37.24 -14.53
N ILE A 141 -12.05 -36.94 -15.25
CA ILE A 141 -11.38 -37.89 -16.14
C ILE A 141 -10.78 -39.06 -15.34
N GLU A 142 -10.08 -38.79 -14.23
CA GLU A 142 -9.53 -39.83 -13.34
C GLU A 142 -10.61 -40.82 -12.89
N ARG A 143 -11.75 -40.31 -12.38
CA ARG A 143 -12.87 -41.17 -11.96
C ARG A 143 -13.51 -41.99 -13.08
N LEU A 144 -13.50 -41.47 -14.31
CA LEU A 144 -13.99 -42.22 -15.47
C LEU A 144 -13.01 -43.32 -15.88
N MET A 145 -11.70 -43.11 -15.70
CA MET A 145 -10.68 -44.14 -15.95
C MET A 145 -10.65 -45.21 -14.86
N GLU A 146 -10.92 -44.86 -13.60
CA GLU A 146 -11.00 -45.80 -12.47
C GLU A 146 -12.25 -46.70 -12.50
N GLY A 147 -13.37 -46.21 -13.03
CA GLY A 147 -14.63 -46.97 -13.13
C GLY A 147 -14.78 -47.82 -14.40
N ALA A 148 -13.73 -47.95 -15.21
CA ALA A 148 -13.77 -48.63 -16.51
C ALA A 148 -13.25 -50.09 -16.49
N TRP A 149 -13.13 -50.73 -15.32
CA TRP A 149 -12.67 -52.11 -15.14
C TRP A 149 -13.67 -52.95 -14.36
#